data_AF-A0A519VGX7-F1
#
_entry.id   AF-A0A519VGX7-F1
#
_cell.length_a   1.000
_cell.length_b   1.000
_cell.length_c   1.000
_cell.angle_alpha   90.00
_cell.angle_beta   90.00
_cell.angle_gamma   90.00
#
_symmetry.space_group_name_H-M   'P 1'
#
loop_
_entity.id
_entity.type
_entity.pdbx_description
1 polymer ?
#
loop_
_entity_poly.entity_id
_entity_poly.type
_entity_poly.pdbx_seq_one_letter_code
_entity_poly.pdbx_strand_id
1 'polypeptide(L)'
;MNEKSIKQRLVYDFFYPGILGSILYDVLPITFSVPFFTRLVIVIFFSLDYFHLYFLMDKKFTNSQKDTWSYVCFDFLVAVLVFASFKYVDKNNCIALISVAAIPVCFVIYSFKLKYHRQFYVIYAAIFVLLAIAIIFYENVYDYNLMTLTFTILMTLTYLIYVKVVSKN
;
A
#
# COMPACT_ATOMS: atom_id res chain seq x y z
N MET A 1 12.03 -25.38 6.18
CA MET A 1 11.81 -23.92 6.02
C MET A 1 12.95 -23.41 5.15
N ASN A 2 12.67 -22.75 4.03
CA ASN A 2 13.72 -22.04 3.29
C ASN A 2 14.26 -20.92 4.17
N GLU A 3 15.58 -20.85 4.37
CA GLU A 3 16.19 -19.69 5.02
C GLU A 3 15.89 -18.43 4.20
N LYS A 4 15.30 -17.42 4.84
CA LYS A 4 15.09 -16.11 4.21
C LYS A 4 16.44 -15.45 3.95
N SER A 5 16.57 -14.80 2.80
CA SER A 5 17.79 -14.04 2.51
C SER A 5 17.94 -12.85 3.47
N ILE A 6 19.17 -12.39 3.69
CA ILE A 6 19.45 -11.20 4.51
C ILE A 6 18.61 -10.00 4.05
N LYS A 7 18.42 -9.86 2.73
CA LYS A 7 17.63 -8.76 2.13
C LYS A 7 16.16 -8.84 2.51
N GLN A 8 15.57 -10.03 2.46
CA GLN A 8 14.19 -10.27 2.88
C GLN A 8 14.01 -10.03 4.37
N ARG A 9 14.97 -10.47 5.20
CA ARG A 9 14.94 -10.24 6.66
C ARG A 9 14.97 -8.76 7.01
N LEU A 10 15.79 -7.98 6.31
CA LEU A 10 15.88 -6.53 6.50
C LEU A 10 14.54 -5.83 6.25
N VAL A 11 13.82 -6.18 5.19
CA VAL A 11 12.53 -5.56 4.88
C VAL A 11 11.42 -6.07 5.81
N TYR A 12 11.26 -7.40 5.90
CA TYR A 12 10.10 -8.00 6.55
C TYR A 12 10.23 -8.17 8.06
N ASP A 13 11.44 -8.36 8.57
CA ASP A 13 11.64 -8.57 10.00
C ASP A 13 12.03 -7.27 10.72
N PHE A 14 12.49 -6.24 9.99
CA PHE A 14 12.93 -4.96 10.58
C PHE A 14 12.10 -3.75 10.11
N PHE A 15 12.11 -3.43 8.81
CA PHE A 15 11.47 -2.20 8.32
C PHE A 15 9.94 -2.22 8.44
N TYR A 16 9.26 -3.26 7.91
CA TYR A 16 7.80 -3.35 7.97
C TYR A 16 7.27 -3.33 9.41
N PRO A 17 7.79 -4.15 10.34
CA PRO A 17 7.37 -4.12 11.74
C PRO A 17 7.66 -2.76 12.41
N GLY A 18 8.82 -2.15 12.13
CA GLY A 18 9.17 -0.84 12.68
C GLY A 18 8.22 0.27 12.22
N ILE A 19 7.91 0.30 10.92
CA ILE A 19 6.96 1.27 10.35
C ILE A 19 5.55 0.99 10.88
N LEU A 20 5.09 -0.26 10.90
CA LEU A 20 3.78 -0.62 11.43
C LEU A 20 3.65 -0.23 12.90
N GLY A 21 4.66 -0.50 13.73
CA GLY A 21 4.69 -0.12 15.14
C GLY A 21 4.63 1.39 15.32
N SER A 22 5.37 2.16 14.52
CA SER A 22 5.34 3.62 14.55
C SER A 22 3.96 4.16 14.18
N ILE A 23 3.33 3.61 13.13
CA ILE A 23 2.00 4.02 12.69
C ILE A 23 0.96 3.69 13.77
N LEU A 24 1.01 2.48 14.36
CA LEU A 24 0.09 2.08 15.42
C LEU A 24 0.21 2.97 16.66
N TYR A 25 1.43 3.34 17.05
CA TYR A 25 1.67 4.24 18.19
C TYR A 25 0.97 5.60 17.99
N ASP A 26 1.06 6.17 16.80
CA ASP A 26 0.42 7.44 16.46
C ASP A 26 -1.11 7.36 16.34
N VAL A 27 -1.69 6.16 16.20
CA VAL A 27 -3.14 5.92 16.20
C VAL A 27 -3.71 5.72 17.61
N LEU A 28 -2.89 5.35 18.60
CA LEU A 28 -3.32 5.14 19.98
C LEU A 28 -3.99 6.35 20.67
N PRO A 29 -3.63 7.62 20.40
CA PRO A 29 -4.44 8.74 20.89
C PRO A 29 -5.78 8.80 20.14
N ILE A 30 -6.85 8.34 20.80
CA ILE A 30 -8.18 8.17 20.21
C ILE A 30 -8.90 9.51 20.14
N THR A 31 -9.01 10.07 18.93
CA THR A 31 -9.93 11.16 18.61
C THR A 31 -10.70 10.81 17.35
N PHE A 32 -11.97 10.40 17.50
CA PHE A 32 -12.82 9.99 16.37
C PHE A 32 -13.03 11.15 15.40
N SER A 33 -12.41 11.04 14.22
CA SER A 33 -12.40 12.05 13.18
C SER A 33 -12.15 11.39 11.82
N VAL A 34 -12.47 12.07 10.72
CA VAL A 34 -12.21 11.55 9.36
C VAL A 34 -10.72 11.23 9.14
N PRO A 35 -9.76 12.08 9.56
CA PRO A 35 -8.35 11.72 9.53
C PRO A 35 -8.02 10.45 10.33
N PHE A 36 -8.60 10.28 11.52
CA PHE A 36 -8.42 9.05 12.31
C PHE A 36 -8.90 7.80 11.57
N PHE A 37 -10.09 7.83 10.97
CA PHE A 37 -10.58 6.69 10.19
C PHE A 37 -9.71 6.43 8.95
N THR A 38 -9.23 7.47 8.30
CA THR A 38 -8.34 7.33 7.13
C THR A 38 -7.03 6.65 7.54
N ARG A 39 -6.43 7.08 8.65
CA ARG A 39 -5.25 6.44 9.26
C ARG A 39 -5.49 4.96 9.55
N LEU A 40 -6.64 4.63 10.13
CA LEU A 40 -7.01 3.25 10.44
C LEU A 40 -7.13 2.40 9.16
N VAL A 41 -7.73 2.94 8.09
CA VAL A 41 -7.80 2.25 6.80
C VAL A 41 -6.41 2.09 6.17
N ILE A 42 -5.53 3.08 6.28
CA ILE A 42 -4.12 2.98 5.82
C ILE A 42 -3.38 1.86 6.59
N VAL A 43 -3.57 1.76 7.91
CA VAL A 43 -3.01 0.66 8.73
C VAL A 43 -3.52 -0.70 8.25
N ILE A 44 -4.82 -0.82 8.00
CA ILE A 44 -5.42 -2.05 7.46
C ILE A 44 -4.79 -2.39 6.12
N PHE A 45 -4.71 -1.42 5.20
CA PHE A 45 -4.11 -1.61 3.89
C PHE A 45 -2.64 -2.07 3.99
N PHE A 46 -1.84 -1.42 4.83
CA PHE A 46 -0.44 -1.79 5.04
C PHE A 46 -0.29 -3.20 5.62
N SER A 47 -1.15 -3.55 6.57
CA SER A 47 -1.17 -4.89 7.16
C SER A 47 -1.52 -5.94 6.10
N LEU A 48 -2.52 -5.67 5.26
CA LEU A 48 -2.91 -6.56 4.16
C LEU A 48 -1.81 -6.74 3.13
N ASP A 49 -1.12 -5.65 2.77
CA ASP A 49 0.02 -5.71 1.87
C ASP A 49 1.14 -6.57 2.44
N TYR A 50 1.49 -6.34 3.73
CA TYR A 50 2.45 -7.18 4.43
C TYR A 50 2.04 -8.66 4.44
N PHE A 51 0.78 -8.97 4.77
CA PHE A 51 0.27 -10.34 4.74
C PHE A 51 0.33 -10.95 3.33
N HIS A 52 -0.01 -10.18 2.30
CA HIS A 52 0.03 -10.63 0.92
C HIS A 52 1.47 -10.97 0.49
N LEU A 53 2.42 -10.08 0.74
CA LEU A 53 3.84 -10.28 0.42
C LEU A 53 4.46 -11.44 1.21
N TYR A 54 4.13 -11.56 2.49
CA TYR A 54 4.72 -12.52 3.40
C TYR A 54 4.13 -13.94 3.28
N PHE A 55 2.82 -14.09 3.07
CA PHE A 55 2.17 -15.41 3.13
C PHE A 55 1.66 -15.93 1.79
N LEU A 56 1.16 -15.05 0.92
CA LEU A 56 0.57 -15.47 -0.36
C LEU A 56 1.62 -15.52 -1.45
N MET A 57 2.39 -14.45 -1.56
CA MET A 57 3.47 -14.30 -2.53
C MET A 57 4.65 -15.23 -2.21
N ASP A 58 4.93 -15.50 -0.94
CA ASP A 58 6.02 -16.42 -0.53
C ASP A 58 5.79 -17.88 -0.93
N LYS A 59 4.54 -18.30 -1.09
CA LYS A 59 4.20 -19.64 -1.59
C LYS A 59 4.24 -19.74 -3.11
N LYS A 60 4.06 -18.62 -3.83
CA LYS A 60 3.95 -18.58 -5.29
C LYS A 60 5.27 -18.19 -5.99
N PHE A 61 6.23 -17.61 -5.28
CA PHE A 61 7.49 -17.12 -5.87
C PHE A 61 8.70 -17.95 -5.46
N THR A 62 9.63 -18.12 -6.40
CA THR A 62 10.96 -18.66 -6.10
C THR A 62 11.80 -17.62 -5.36
N ASN A 63 12.62 -18.06 -4.39
CA ASN A 63 13.50 -17.19 -3.62
C ASN A 63 14.41 -16.30 -4.50
N SER A 64 14.81 -16.79 -5.67
CA SER A 64 15.64 -16.02 -6.63
C SER A 64 14.93 -14.81 -7.23
N GLN A 65 13.61 -14.81 -7.36
CA GLN A 65 12.83 -13.67 -7.87
C GLN A 65 12.67 -12.58 -6.81
N LYS A 66 12.54 -12.98 -5.54
CA LYS A 66 12.41 -12.08 -4.39
C LYS A 66 13.75 -11.50 -3.93
N ASP A 67 14.87 -12.19 -4.15
CA ASP A 67 16.19 -11.76 -3.68
C ASP A 67 16.90 -10.73 -4.59
N THR A 68 16.14 -9.84 -5.23
CA THR A 68 16.71 -8.75 -6.03
C THR A 68 16.63 -7.42 -5.27
N TRP A 69 17.68 -6.61 -5.38
CA TRP A 69 17.68 -5.25 -4.79
C TRP A 69 16.52 -4.41 -5.28
N SER A 70 16.09 -4.60 -6.53
CA SER A 70 14.92 -3.90 -7.03
C SER A 70 13.64 -4.25 -6.27
N TYR A 71 13.44 -5.52 -5.90
CA TYR A 71 12.25 -5.94 -5.17
C TYR A 71 12.23 -5.32 -3.77
N VAL A 72 13.37 -5.35 -3.09
CA VAL A 72 13.61 -4.71 -1.79
C VAL A 72 13.38 -3.20 -1.82
N CYS A 73 13.90 -2.51 -2.84
CA CYS A 73 13.74 -1.06 -2.97
C CYS A 73 12.27 -0.66 -3.19
N PHE A 74 11.51 -1.44 -3.94
CA PHE A 74 10.08 -1.17 -4.12
C PHE A 74 9.29 -1.44 -2.83
N ASP A 75 9.63 -2.49 -2.07
CA ASP A 75 8.92 -2.81 -0.82
C ASP A 75 9.14 -1.68 0.19
N PHE A 76 10.39 -1.20 0.26
CA PHE A 76 10.74 -0.03 1.05
C PHE A 76 10.00 1.23 0.57
N LEU A 77 9.92 1.46 -0.75
CA LEU A 77 9.20 2.60 -1.30
C LEU A 77 7.70 2.56 -0.96
N VAL A 78 7.05 1.40 -1.08
CA VAL A 78 5.64 1.21 -0.69
C VAL A 78 5.46 1.54 0.79
N ALA A 79 6.33 1.04 1.66
CA ALA A 79 6.26 1.33 3.09
C ALA A 79 6.44 2.83 3.39
N VAL A 80 7.35 3.52 2.68
CA VAL A 80 7.53 4.98 2.80
C VAL A 80 6.29 5.74 2.29
N LEU A 81 5.68 5.32 1.18
CA LEU A 81 4.46 5.94 0.65
C LEU A 81 3.28 5.79 1.60
N VAL A 82 3.12 4.61 2.23
CA VAL A 82 2.12 4.38 3.27
C VAL A 82 2.38 5.26 4.50
N PHE A 83 3.63 5.36 4.94
CA PHE A 83 3.96 6.23 6.07
C PHE A 83 3.70 7.70 5.74
N ALA A 84 4.03 8.15 4.52
CA ALA A 84 3.75 9.49 4.06
C ALA A 84 2.23 9.75 4.01
N SER A 85 1.43 8.84 3.44
CA SER A 85 -0.01 9.01 3.42
C SER A 85 -0.61 9.14 4.82
N PHE A 86 -0.13 8.33 5.75
CA PHE A 86 -0.53 8.39 7.15
C PHE A 86 -0.17 9.72 7.82
N LYS A 87 1.08 10.16 7.66
CA LYS A 87 1.64 11.34 8.34
C LYS A 87 1.06 12.67 7.83
N TYR A 88 0.63 12.71 6.57
CA TYR A 88 0.16 13.94 5.93
C TYR A 88 -1.35 14.05 5.81
N VAL A 89 -2.13 13.03 6.21
CA VAL A 89 -3.59 13.04 6.06
C VAL A 89 -4.31 14.21 6.76
N ASP A 90 -3.73 14.78 7.80
CA ASP A 90 -4.27 15.93 8.55
C ASP A 90 -3.56 17.25 8.24
N LYS A 91 -2.43 17.19 7.53
CA LYS A 91 -1.57 18.36 7.24
C LYS A 91 -1.68 18.80 5.78
N ASN A 92 -1.76 17.83 4.88
CA ASN A 92 -1.80 18.04 3.44
C ASN A 92 -2.44 16.82 2.76
N ASN A 93 -3.75 16.91 2.54
CA ASN A 93 -4.54 15.84 1.90
C ASN A 93 -4.06 15.50 0.49
N CYS A 94 -3.52 16.46 -0.27
CA CYS A 94 -2.98 16.21 -1.60
C CYS A 94 -1.75 15.30 -1.52
N ILE A 95 -0.81 15.56 -0.60
CA ILE A 95 0.34 14.67 -0.37
C ILE A 95 -0.15 13.29 0.06
N ALA A 96 -1.14 13.22 0.95
CA ALA A 96 -1.66 11.93 1.40
C ALA A 96 -2.27 11.13 0.24
N LEU A 97 -3.13 11.77 -0.55
CA LEU A 97 -3.78 11.17 -1.70
C LEU A 97 -2.79 10.71 -2.77
N ILE A 98 -1.82 11.55 -3.14
CA ILE A 98 -0.76 11.20 -4.09
C ILE A 98 0.03 9.99 -3.58
N SER A 99 0.37 9.98 -2.29
CA SER A 99 1.14 8.89 -1.68
C SER A 99 0.36 7.58 -1.73
N VAL A 100 -0.94 7.58 -1.41
CA VAL A 100 -1.81 6.39 -1.53
C VAL A 100 -1.92 5.94 -2.99
N ALA A 101 -2.17 6.86 -3.92
CA ALA A 101 -2.35 6.56 -5.34
C ALA A 101 -1.09 6.01 -6.03
N ALA A 102 0.09 6.37 -5.53
CA ALA A 102 1.37 5.88 -6.04
C ALA A 102 1.67 4.41 -5.66
N ILE A 103 1.01 3.86 -4.64
CA ILE A 103 1.25 2.47 -4.20
C ILE A 103 0.88 1.45 -5.28
N PRO A 104 -0.32 1.50 -5.91
CA PRO A 104 -0.66 0.68 -7.07
C PRO A 104 0.40 0.71 -8.19
N VAL A 105 1.03 1.86 -8.44
CA VAL A 105 2.06 2.02 -9.48
C VAL A 105 3.30 1.20 -9.13
N CYS A 106 3.68 1.15 -7.84
CA CYS A 106 4.75 0.29 -7.38
C CYS A 106 4.42 -1.17 -7.69
N PHE A 107 3.18 -1.64 -7.40
CA PHE A 107 2.71 -2.99 -7.74
C PHE A 107 2.78 -3.35 -9.22
N VAL A 108 2.57 -2.39 -10.12
CA VAL A 108 2.78 -2.60 -11.56
C VAL A 108 4.19 -3.08 -11.83
N ILE A 109 5.20 -2.42 -11.24
CA ILE A 109 6.60 -2.73 -11.51
C ILE A 109 6.94 -4.17 -11.06
N TYR A 110 6.41 -4.62 -9.92
CA TYR A 110 6.52 -6.03 -9.51
C TYR A 110 5.87 -6.97 -10.53
N SER A 111 4.64 -6.67 -10.93
CA SER A 111 3.86 -7.52 -11.84
C SER A 111 4.55 -7.73 -13.20
N PHE A 112 5.26 -6.71 -13.69
CA PHE A 112 6.03 -6.80 -14.93
C PHE A 112 7.22 -7.74 -14.83
N LYS A 113 7.95 -7.70 -13.71
CA LYS A 113 9.08 -8.62 -13.47
C LYS A 113 8.63 -10.05 -13.25
N LEU A 114 7.48 -10.22 -12.60
CA LEU A 114 6.98 -11.52 -12.18
C LEU A 114 6.03 -12.16 -13.20
N LYS A 115 5.65 -11.42 -14.26
CA LYS A 115 4.67 -11.80 -15.30
C LYS A 115 3.30 -12.26 -14.75
N TYR A 116 3.03 -12.04 -13.46
CA TYR A 116 1.81 -12.46 -12.79
C TYR A 116 0.80 -11.31 -12.71
N HIS A 117 -0.44 -11.59 -13.12
CA HIS A 117 -1.58 -10.66 -13.01
C HIS A 117 -1.30 -9.22 -13.47
N ARG A 118 -0.39 -9.06 -14.45
CA ARG A 118 0.07 -7.75 -14.95
C ARG A 118 -1.09 -6.86 -15.41
N GLN A 119 -2.05 -7.43 -16.14
CA GLN A 119 -3.21 -6.69 -16.61
C GLN A 119 -4.01 -6.08 -15.45
N PHE A 120 -4.20 -6.84 -14.36
CA PHE A 120 -4.88 -6.35 -13.17
C PHE A 120 -4.15 -5.15 -12.57
N TYR A 121 -2.85 -5.28 -12.27
CA TYR A 121 -2.10 -4.20 -11.62
C TYR A 121 -1.98 -2.95 -12.49
N VAL A 122 -1.88 -3.10 -13.81
CA VAL A 122 -1.88 -1.96 -14.75
C VAL A 122 -3.21 -1.22 -14.72
N ILE A 123 -4.33 -1.95 -14.82
CA ILE A 123 -5.67 -1.35 -14.76
C ILE A 123 -5.91 -0.71 -13.39
N TYR A 124 -5.54 -1.41 -12.32
CA TYR A 124 -5.63 -0.93 -10.94
C TYR A 124 -4.86 0.39 -10.76
N ALA A 125 -3.59 0.45 -11.18
CA ALA A 125 -2.80 1.68 -11.10
C ALA A 125 -3.38 2.80 -11.96
N ALA A 126 -3.79 2.51 -13.20
CA ALA A 126 -4.36 3.52 -14.10
C ALA A 126 -5.63 4.16 -13.50
N ILE A 127 -6.56 3.34 -12.99
CA ILE A 127 -7.80 3.83 -12.40
C ILE A 127 -7.51 4.73 -11.19
N PHE A 128 -6.68 4.28 -10.24
CA PHE A 128 -6.44 5.04 -9.01
C PHE A 128 -5.60 6.30 -9.25
N VAL A 129 -4.66 6.28 -10.21
CA VAL A 129 -3.92 7.49 -10.62
C VAL A 129 -4.84 8.51 -11.29
N LEU A 130 -5.69 8.08 -12.22
CA LEU A 130 -6.64 8.98 -12.88
C LEU A 130 -7.64 9.59 -11.89
N LEU A 131 -8.14 8.80 -10.95
CA LEU A 131 -9.02 9.28 -9.87
C LEU A 131 -8.30 10.28 -8.97
N ALA A 132 -7.04 10.02 -8.60
CA ALA A 132 -6.27 10.95 -7.78
C ALA A 132 -6.02 12.29 -8.50
N ILE A 133 -5.66 12.24 -9.78
CA ILE A 133 -5.54 13.43 -10.64
C ILE A 133 -6.86 14.18 -10.68
N ALA A 134 -7.97 13.50 -10.97
CA ALA A 134 -9.28 14.13 -11.03
C ALA A 134 -9.65 14.84 -9.72
N ILE A 135 -9.38 14.22 -8.57
CA ILE A 135 -9.63 14.81 -7.24
C ILE A 135 -8.76 16.06 -7.02
N ILE A 136 -7.46 16.00 -7.37
CA ILE A 136 -6.54 17.15 -7.21
C ILE A 136 -7.00 18.34 -8.05
N PHE A 137 -7.45 18.11 -9.29
CA PHE A 137 -7.92 19.19 -10.16
C PHE A 137 -9.35 19.68 -9.84
N TYR A 138 -10.08 18.98 -8.96
CA TYR A 138 -11.42 19.37 -8.47
C TYR A 138 -11.40 20.01 -7.07
N GLU A 139 -10.28 20.64 -6.70
CA GLU A 139 -9.95 21.18 -5.38
C GLU A 139 -11.01 22.12 -4.75
N ASN A 140 -11.82 22.78 -5.58
CA ASN A 140 -12.70 23.87 -5.12
C ASN A 140 -14.11 23.44 -4.67
N VAL A 141 -14.46 22.14 -4.66
CA VAL A 141 -15.86 21.71 -4.49
C VAL A 141 -16.09 20.75 -3.30
N TYR A 142 -15.05 20.16 -2.70
CA TYR A 142 -15.25 19.00 -1.79
C TYR A 142 -14.38 18.96 -0.52
N ASP A 143 -14.87 18.23 0.50
CA ASP A 143 -14.12 17.86 1.70
C ASP A 143 -13.05 16.81 1.38
N TYR A 144 -11.81 17.27 1.29
CA TYR A 144 -10.63 16.45 1.03
C TYR A 144 -10.41 15.30 2.00
N ASN A 145 -10.80 15.44 3.27
CA ASN A 145 -10.62 14.37 4.25
C ASN A 145 -11.53 13.20 3.89
N LEU A 146 -12.80 13.49 3.58
CA LEU A 146 -13.78 12.47 3.19
C LEU A 146 -13.40 11.80 1.86
N MET A 147 -12.85 12.58 0.92
CA MET A 147 -12.34 12.06 -0.34
C MET A 147 -11.15 11.12 -0.14
N THR A 148 -10.16 11.54 0.67
CA THR A 148 -8.98 10.72 0.96
C THR A 148 -9.38 9.42 1.68
N LEU A 149 -10.34 9.50 2.62
CA LEU A 149 -10.92 8.32 3.27
C LEU A 149 -11.55 7.38 2.24
N THR A 150 -12.46 7.90 1.42
CA THR A 150 -13.20 7.12 0.43
C THR A 150 -12.25 6.48 -0.59
N PHE A 151 -11.26 7.25 -1.05
CA PHE A 151 -10.23 6.78 -1.97
C PHE A 151 -9.42 5.63 -1.36
N THR A 152 -8.96 5.79 -0.11
CA THR A 152 -8.20 4.75 0.59
C THR A 152 -9.05 3.50 0.83
N ILE A 153 -10.34 3.64 1.16
CA ILE A 153 -11.29 2.52 1.28
C ILE A 153 -11.44 1.79 -0.06
N LEU A 154 -11.70 2.50 -1.15
CA LEU A 154 -11.86 1.90 -2.49
C LEU A 154 -10.60 1.15 -2.92
N MET A 155 -9.43 1.74 -2.68
CA MET A 155 -8.14 1.09 -2.95
C MET A 155 -8.00 -0.20 -2.14
N THR A 156 -8.26 -0.12 -0.83
CA THR A 156 -8.17 -1.27 0.09
C THR A 156 -9.14 -2.39 -0.30
N LEU A 157 -10.40 -2.06 -0.61
CA LEU A 157 -11.41 -3.03 -1.04
C LEU A 157 -11.04 -3.69 -2.37
N THR A 158 -10.57 -2.91 -3.35
CA THR A 158 -10.13 -3.45 -4.65
C THR A 158 -8.98 -4.43 -4.47
N TYR A 159 -8.01 -4.09 -3.61
CA TYR A 159 -6.90 -4.97 -3.28
C TYR A 159 -7.36 -6.24 -2.53
N LEU A 160 -8.26 -6.11 -1.56
CA LEU A 160 -8.84 -7.26 -0.85
C LEU A 160 -9.56 -8.24 -1.78
N ILE A 161 -10.37 -7.71 -2.71
CA ILE A 161 -11.07 -8.52 -3.71
C ILE A 161 -10.06 -9.29 -4.55
N TYR A 162 -9.01 -8.61 -5.02
CA TYR A 162 -7.92 -9.25 -5.75
C TYR A 162 -7.26 -10.36 -4.95
N VAL A 163 -6.83 -10.08 -3.72
CA VAL A 163 -6.18 -11.05 -2.84
C VAL A 163 -7.05 -12.28 -2.65
N LYS A 164 -8.36 -12.11 -2.40
CA LYS A 164 -9.33 -13.19 -2.21
C LYS A 164 -9.57 -14.02 -3.48
N VAL A 165 -9.60 -13.38 -4.64
CA VAL A 165 -9.79 -14.07 -5.93
C VAL A 165 -8.53 -14.86 -6.29
N VAL A 166 -7.34 -14.26 -6.11
CA VAL A 166 -6.06 -14.90 -6.43
C VAL A 166 -5.65 -15.96 -5.42
N SER A 167 -6.10 -15.90 -4.16
CA SER A 167 -5.82 -16.94 -3.16
C SER A 167 -6.59 -18.24 -3.41
N LYS A 168 -7.62 -18.24 -4.27
CA LYS A 168 -8.44 -19.42 -4.59
C LYS A 168 -7.93 -20.21 -5.80
N ASN A 169 -7.03 -19.63 -6.59
CA ASN A 169 -6.38 -20.25 -7.74
C ASN A 169 -4.90 -20.52 -7.46
#